data_AF-A0A1W9X9A2-F1
#
_entry.id   AF-A0A1W9X9A2-F1
#
_cell.length_a   1.000
_cell.length_b   1.000
_cell.length_c   1.000
_cell.angle_alpha   90.00
_cell.angle_beta   90.00
_cell.angle_gamma   90.00
#
_symmetry.space_group_name_H-M   'P 1'
#
loop_
_entity.id
_entity.type
_entity.pdbx_description
1 polymer ?
#
loop_
_entity_poly.entity_id
_entity_poly.type
_entity_poly.pdbx_seq_one_letter_code
_entity_poly.pdbx_strand_id
1 'polypeptide(L)'
;MNWKFWRRSDADKCAETEDIPPDAGLCLFSDLQYDPDYVWQLTAFEPFYLKKCNGEQVRANLCEKCGACCAFFCVSFPEAETDEASGGVVPIAMTLPTKDSKRFMKGTKTKTHRCIALEGMVGSKVRCGIYENRPSACRNFMRSWENDIGNRLCDKARGAFGLQPFSQY
;
A
#
# COMPACT_ATOMS: atom_id res chain seq x y z
N MET A 1 -20.55 6.03 -20.15
CA MET A 1 -19.70 5.70 -18.99
C MET A 1 -20.17 4.37 -18.39
N ASN A 2 -19.46 3.29 -18.73
CA ASN A 2 -19.70 1.92 -18.27
C ASN A 2 -18.31 1.27 -18.20
N TRP A 3 -17.73 1.18 -17.01
CA TRP A 3 -16.37 0.66 -16.83
C TRP A 3 -16.46 -0.84 -16.59
N LYS A 4 -16.46 -1.62 -17.68
CA LYS A 4 -16.41 -3.08 -17.63
C LYS A 4 -14.96 -3.52 -17.40
N PHE A 5 -14.80 -4.42 -16.43
CA PHE A 5 -13.62 -5.25 -16.20
C PHE A 5 -13.12 -5.83 -17.52
N TRP A 6 -11.86 -5.55 -17.88
CA TRP A 6 -11.22 -6.19 -19.01
C TRP A 6 -10.95 -7.66 -18.68
N ARG A 7 -11.73 -8.56 -19.28
CA ARG A 7 -11.33 -9.94 -19.51
C ARG A 7 -10.52 -9.90 -20.82
N ARG A 8 -9.18 -10.02 -20.76
CA ARG A 8 -8.36 -10.19 -21.97
C ARG A 8 -8.80 -11.47 -22.68
N SER A 9 -9.04 -11.38 -23.98
CA SER A 9 -9.20 -12.53 -24.85
C SER A 9 -7.84 -12.92 -25.43
N ASP A 10 -7.67 -14.19 -25.82
CA ASP A 10 -6.41 -14.69 -26.40
C ASP A 10 -6.02 -13.99 -27.72
N ALA A 11 -6.92 -13.18 -28.29
CA ALA A 11 -6.69 -12.39 -29.49
C ALA A 11 -6.11 -10.99 -29.20
N ASP A 12 -6.06 -10.56 -27.93
CA ASP A 12 -5.56 -9.25 -27.55
C ASP A 12 -4.03 -9.27 -27.47
N LYS A 13 -3.38 -8.70 -28.50
CA LYS A 13 -1.92 -8.56 -28.56
C LYS A 13 -1.38 -7.95 -27.26
N CYS A 14 -0.25 -8.49 -26.78
CA CYS A 14 0.49 -7.84 -25.70
C CYS A 14 0.87 -6.43 -26.13
N ALA A 15 0.74 -5.46 -25.22
CA ALA A 15 1.24 -4.11 -25.47
C ALA A 15 2.72 -4.22 -25.85
N GLU A 16 3.10 -3.65 -26.99
CA GLU A 16 4.50 -3.60 -27.39
C GLU A 16 5.23 -2.54 -26.55
N THR A 17 6.55 -2.66 -26.45
CA THR A 17 7.38 -1.81 -25.59
C THR A 17 7.25 -0.32 -25.86
N GLU A 18 6.79 0.05 -27.04
CA GLU A 18 6.62 1.43 -27.52
C GLU A 18 5.30 2.07 -27.07
N ASP A 19 4.31 1.25 -26.68
CA ASP A 19 2.98 1.70 -26.22
C ASP A 19 2.93 1.97 -24.71
N ILE A 20 4.04 1.72 -24.01
CA ILE A 20 4.13 1.80 -22.55
C ILE A 20 4.65 3.18 -22.16
N PRO A 21 3.92 3.94 -21.32
CA PRO A 21 4.37 5.26 -20.92
C PRO A 21 5.70 5.16 -20.13
N PRO A 22 6.66 6.06 -20.38
CA PRO A 22 8.04 5.92 -19.91
C PRO A 22 8.20 5.98 -18.37
N ASP A 23 7.14 6.31 -17.62
CA ASP A 23 7.07 6.33 -16.16
C ASP A 23 6.58 5.01 -15.54
N ALA A 24 6.11 4.06 -16.35
CA ALA A 24 5.84 2.69 -15.95
C ALA A 24 7.18 1.94 -15.85
N GLY A 25 7.88 2.17 -14.74
CA GLY A 25 9.22 1.64 -14.49
C GLY A 25 9.40 0.17 -14.86
N LEU A 26 10.60 -0.13 -15.37
CA LEU A 26 11.20 -1.39 -15.86
C LEU A 26 11.02 -2.67 -14.99
N CYS A 27 10.14 -2.69 -13.99
CA CYS A 27 9.98 -3.79 -13.04
C CYS A 27 8.85 -4.78 -13.38
N LEU A 28 8.25 -4.74 -14.57
CA LEU A 28 7.10 -5.58 -14.89
C LEU A 28 7.32 -6.67 -15.93
N PHE A 29 8.50 -6.79 -16.55
CA PHE A 29 8.58 -7.51 -17.82
C PHE A 29 9.55 -8.69 -17.92
N SER A 30 10.27 -9.11 -16.89
CA SER A 30 11.17 -10.25 -17.12
C SER A 30 10.49 -11.61 -17.13
N ASP A 31 9.42 -11.88 -16.37
CA ASP A 31 8.94 -13.29 -16.25
C ASP A 31 7.42 -13.43 -16.05
N LEU A 32 6.62 -12.98 -17.02
CA LEU A 32 5.21 -13.42 -17.12
C LEU A 32 5.16 -14.72 -17.93
N GLN A 33 5.23 -15.86 -17.26
CA GLN A 33 4.83 -17.14 -17.85
C GLN A 33 3.34 -17.41 -17.59
N TYR A 34 2.69 -17.98 -18.60
CA TYR A 34 1.28 -18.34 -18.61
C TYR A 34 1.00 -19.49 -17.61
N ASP A 35 0.08 -19.26 -16.65
CA ASP A 35 -0.46 -20.26 -15.74
C ASP A 35 -1.97 -20.44 -16.01
N PRO A 36 -2.43 -21.63 -16.47
CA PRO A 36 -3.82 -21.88 -16.84
C PRO A 36 -4.80 -21.97 -15.64
N ASP A 37 -4.31 -22.01 -14.39
CA ASP A 37 -5.16 -22.25 -13.21
C ASP A 37 -5.41 -20.99 -12.35
N TYR A 38 -5.02 -19.80 -12.81
CA TYR A 38 -5.15 -18.53 -12.05
C TYR A 38 -4.55 -18.61 -10.63
N VAL A 39 -3.52 -19.43 -10.44
CA VAL A 39 -2.70 -19.42 -9.24
C VAL A 39 -1.53 -18.47 -9.49
N TRP A 40 -1.43 -17.38 -8.74
CA TRP A 40 -0.20 -16.58 -8.76
C TRP A 40 0.92 -17.37 -8.05
N GLN A 41 1.54 -18.31 -8.76
CA GLN A 41 2.75 -18.96 -8.28
C GLN A 41 3.93 -18.01 -8.47
N LEU A 42 4.23 -17.25 -7.42
CA LEU A 42 5.54 -16.61 -7.26
C LEU A 42 6.57 -17.73 -7.06
N THR A 43 7.22 -18.15 -8.15
CA THR A 43 8.47 -18.93 -8.09
C THR A 43 9.55 -18.05 -7.47
N ALA A 44 9.67 -18.22 -6.16
CA ALA A 44 10.70 -17.79 -5.22
C ALA A 44 11.82 -16.84 -5.69
N PHE A 45 11.88 -15.71 -4.96
CA PHE A 45 13.08 -15.16 -4.32
C PHE A 45 14.30 -14.85 -5.18
N GLU A 46 14.42 -13.58 -5.55
CA GLU A 46 15.66 -12.86 -5.28
C GLU A 46 15.37 -11.64 -4.39
N PRO A 47 16.20 -11.38 -3.37
CA PRO A 47 15.90 -10.41 -2.33
C PRO A 47 15.91 -9.01 -2.93
N PHE A 48 14.74 -8.39 -3.02
CA PHE A 48 14.39 -6.98 -2.75
C PHE A 48 15.45 -5.84 -2.88
N TYR A 49 16.51 -6.00 -3.69
CA TYR A 49 17.60 -5.04 -3.87
C TYR A 49 17.54 -4.45 -5.28
N LEU A 50 16.97 -3.25 -5.40
CA LEU A 50 17.16 -2.43 -6.59
C LEU A 50 18.55 -1.81 -6.58
N LYS A 51 19.35 -2.25 -7.56
CA LYS A 51 20.40 -1.54 -8.32
C LYS A 51 21.22 -0.47 -7.58
N LYS A 52 22.48 -0.80 -7.25
CA LYS A 52 23.52 0.12 -6.77
C LYS A 52 23.88 1.18 -7.82
N CYS A 53 23.69 2.45 -7.49
CA CYS A 53 24.63 3.51 -7.88
C CYS A 53 25.19 4.08 -6.57
N ASN A 54 26.50 3.92 -6.34
CA ASN A 54 27.27 4.43 -5.19
C ASN A 54 27.27 3.64 -3.87
N GLY A 55 27.06 2.31 -3.90
CA GLY A 55 27.44 1.44 -2.76
C GLY A 55 26.58 1.51 -1.51
N GLU A 56 25.55 2.36 -1.47
CA GLU A 56 24.58 2.44 -0.37
C GLU A 56 23.27 1.73 -0.76
N GLN A 57 22.87 0.74 0.04
CA GLN A 57 21.67 -0.06 -0.21
C GLN A 57 20.41 0.74 0.14
N VAL A 58 19.78 1.36 -0.85
CA VAL A 58 18.48 2.03 -0.67
C VAL A 58 17.37 0.98 -0.67
N ARG A 59 16.91 0.57 0.53
CA ARG A 59 15.74 -0.31 0.67
C ARG A 59 14.49 0.44 0.19
N ALA A 60 13.87 -0.06 -0.88
CA ALA A 60 12.62 0.50 -1.39
C ALA A 60 11.51 0.43 -0.34
N ASN A 61 10.70 1.48 -0.19
CA ASN A 61 9.59 1.52 0.77
C ASN A 61 8.50 0.52 0.37
N LEU A 62 8.45 -0.63 1.05
CA LEU A 62 7.54 -1.72 0.69
C LEU A 62 6.07 -1.40 1.00
N CYS A 63 5.82 -0.37 1.80
CA CYS A 63 4.47 0.10 2.05
C CYS A 63 3.85 0.75 0.81
N GLU A 64 4.66 1.35 -0.08
CA GLU A 64 4.22 1.91 -1.36
C GLU A 64 3.85 0.83 -2.39
N LYS A 65 4.15 -0.43 -2.09
CA LYS A 65 3.79 -1.59 -2.93
C LYS A 65 2.60 -2.39 -2.43
N CYS A 66 2.15 -2.22 -1.18
CA CYS A 66 1.06 -3.04 -0.64
C CYS A 66 -0.16 -2.26 -0.16
N GLY A 67 -0.01 -1.18 0.60
CA GLY A 67 -1.16 -0.43 1.14
C GLY A 67 -2.09 -1.21 2.09
N ALA A 68 -1.74 -2.43 2.48
CA ALA A 68 -2.62 -3.34 3.23
C ALA A 68 -3.09 -2.74 4.57
N CYS A 69 -2.18 -2.14 5.35
CA CYS A 69 -2.53 -1.53 6.63
C CYS A 69 -3.55 -0.38 6.48
N CYS A 70 -3.42 0.44 5.42
CA CYS A 70 -4.33 1.55 5.12
C CYS A 70 -5.73 1.09 4.69
N ALA A 71 -5.87 -0.16 4.25
CA ALA A 71 -7.12 -0.79 3.85
C ALA A 71 -7.61 -1.86 4.85
N PHE A 72 -6.95 -2.02 5.99
CA PHE A 72 -7.31 -3.04 6.97
C PHE A 72 -7.66 -2.47 8.33
N PHE A 73 -6.91 -1.46 8.80
CA PHE A 73 -7.07 -0.94 10.15
C PHE A 73 -8.02 0.25 10.22
N CYS A 74 -8.79 0.29 11.31
CA CYS A 74 -9.50 1.48 11.72
C CYS A 74 -8.51 2.44 12.39
N VAL A 75 -8.20 3.56 11.73
CA VAL A 75 -7.20 4.52 12.22
C VAL A 75 -7.90 5.56 13.08
N SER A 76 -7.60 5.55 14.39
CA SER A 76 -8.05 6.56 15.35
C SER A 76 -6.88 7.31 15.97
N PHE A 77 -7.03 8.60 16.22
CA PHE A 77 -6.02 9.45 16.82
C PHE A 77 -6.66 10.63 17.59
N PRO A 78 -5.95 11.29 18.53
CA PRO A 78 -6.44 12.46 19.24
C PRO A 78 -6.84 13.61 18.30
N GLU A 79 -7.92 14.31 18.63
CA GLU A 79 -8.36 15.49 17.87
C GLU A 79 -7.28 16.59 17.78
N ALA A 80 -6.43 16.70 18.80
CA ALA A 80 -5.32 17.64 18.86
C ALA A 80 -4.27 17.46 17.74
N GLU A 81 -4.25 16.34 17.01
CA GLU A 81 -3.34 16.16 15.88
C GLU A 81 -3.89 16.75 14.57
N THR A 82 -5.13 17.24 14.54
CA THR A 82 -5.71 17.86 13.35
C THR A 82 -5.21 19.28 13.10
N ASP A 83 -5.22 19.72 11.85
CA ASP A 83 -4.84 21.07 11.44
C ASP A 83 -5.74 22.19 11.98
N GLU A 84 -6.89 21.88 12.59
CA GLU A 84 -7.67 22.86 13.37
C GLU A 84 -7.11 23.09 14.78
N ALA A 85 -6.38 22.12 15.33
CA ALA A 85 -5.74 22.24 16.62
C ALA A 85 -4.36 22.90 16.49
N SER A 86 -3.99 23.70 17.49
CA SER A 86 -2.67 24.34 17.53
C SER A 86 -1.55 23.29 17.51
N GLY A 87 -0.76 23.27 16.44
CA GLY A 87 0.37 22.34 16.26
C GLY A 87 0.01 20.98 15.66
N GLY A 88 -1.27 20.73 15.34
CA GLY A 88 -1.68 19.57 14.58
C GLY A 88 -1.45 19.76 13.08
N VAL A 89 -1.38 18.65 12.34
CA VAL A 89 -1.03 18.63 10.91
C VAL A 89 -1.99 17.80 10.05
N VAL A 90 -2.82 16.95 10.68
CA VAL A 90 -3.69 16.02 9.97
C VAL A 90 -4.89 16.78 9.39
N PRO A 91 -5.13 16.75 8.07
CA PRO A 91 -6.20 17.56 7.47
C PRO A 91 -7.58 17.16 8.00
N ILE A 92 -8.26 18.07 8.70
CA ILE A 92 -9.52 17.74 9.37
C ILE A 92 -10.59 17.28 8.37
N ALA A 93 -10.54 17.79 7.14
CA ALA A 93 -11.43 17.41 6.05
C ALA A 93 -11.38 15.91 5.72
N MET A 94 -10.29 15.22 6.07
CA MET A 94 -10.10 13.78 5.88
C MET A 94 -10.50 12.94 7.10
N THR A 95 -11.12 13.53 8.12
CA THR A 95 -11.37 12.90 9.42
C THR A 95 -12.85 12.86 9.79
N LEU A 96 -13.22 11.99 10.73
CA LEU A 96 -14.55 11.90 11.33
C LEU A 96 -14.45 12.05 12.86
N PRO A 97 -15.28 12.89 13.49
CA PRO A 97 -15.29 13.04 14.94
C PRO A 97 -15.83 11.79 15.65
N THR A 98 -15.45 11.61 16.91
CA THR A 98 -16.02 10.64 17.84
C THR A 98 -16.31 11.31 19.19
N LYS A 99 -17.05 10.63 20.08
CA LYS A 99 -17.44 11.18 21.39
C LYS A 99 -16.29 11.43 22.38
N ASP A 100 -15.12 10.82 22.18
CA ASP A 100 -14.04 10.75 23.18
C ASP A 100 -12.82 11.63 22.85
N SER A 101 -13.03 12.84 22.31
CA SER A 101 -11.95 13.76 21.87
C SER A 101 -10.93 13.09 20.93
N LYS A 102 -11.41 12.11 20.16
CA LYS A 102 -10.66 11.36 19.16
C LYS A 102 -11.34 11.50 17.81
N ARG A 103 -10.55 11.34 16.77
CA ARG A 103 -11.01 11.35 15.38
C ARG A 103 -10.53 10.10 14.67
N PHE A 104 -11.30 9.69 13.67
CA PHE A 104 -10.96 8.60 12.77
C PHE A 104 -10.58 9.15 11.41
N MET A 105 -9.68 8.49 10.68
CA MET A 105 -9.55 8.75 9.26
C MET A 105 -10.84 8.33 8.54
N LYS A 106 -11.33 9.17 7.61
CA LYS A 106 -12.49 8.82 6.78
C LYS A 106 -12.23 7.52 6.02
N GLY A 107 -13.26 6.69 5.90
CA GLY A 107 -13.22 5.41 5.21
C GLY A 107 -12.65 4.24 6.02
N THR A 108 -11.92 4.50 7.11
CA THR A 108 -11.41 3.41 7.97
C THR A 108 -12.42 2.95 9.02
N LYS A 109 -13.48 3.72 9.31
CA LYS A 109 -14.56 3.32 10.24
C LYS A 109 -15.76 2.77 9.46
N THR A 110 -15.53 1.79 8.60
CA THR A 110 -16.56 1.16 7.75
C THR A 110 -16.36 -0.35 7.71
N LYS A 111 -17.34 -1.12 7.19
CA LYS A 111 -17.18 -2.58 7.03
C LYS A 111 -16.02 -2.92 6.09
N THR A 112 -15.81 -2.11 5.06
CA THR A 112 -14.73 -2.23 4.07
C THR A 112 -13.70 -1.12 4.31
N HIS A 113 -12.77 -1.37 5.22
CA HIS A 113 -11.78 -0.39 5.63
C HIS A 113 -11.00 0.11 4.40
N ARG A 114 -11.03 1.41 4.13
CA ARG A 114 -10.16 2.02 3.13
C ARG A 114 -9.94 3.47 3.49
N CYS A 115 -8.73 3.82 3.92
CA CYS A 115 -8.39 5.20 4.25
C CYS A 115 -8.61 6.11 3.05
N ILE A 116 -9.25 7.27 3.29
CA ILE A 116 -9.47 8.29 2.26
C ILE A 116 -8.16 8.78 1.62
N ALA A 117 -7.07 8.82 2.40
CA ALA A 117 -5.76 9.25 1.93
C ALA A 117 -4.98 8.15 1.19
N LEU A 118 -5.52 6.93 1.08
CA LEU A 118 -4.89 5.86 0.32
C LEU A 118 -5.17 6.06 -1.17
N GLU A 119 -4.12 6.36 -1.92
CA GLU A 119 -4.15 6.48 -3.37
C GLU A 119 -3.56 5.23 -4.01
N GLY A 120 -4.10 4.81 -5.15
CA GLY A 120 -3.68 3.61 -5.85
C GLY A 120 -4.40 2.32 -5.43
N MET A 121 -3.80 1.19 -5.78
CA MET A 121 -4.38 -0.15 -5.65
C MET A 121 -3.61 -1.01 -4.65
N VAL A 122 -4.32 -1.51 -3.64
CA VAL A 122 -3.78 -2.42 -2.61
C VAL A 122 -3.15 -3.64 -3.29
N GLY A 123 -1.94 -4.01 -2.88
CA GLY A 123 -1.17 -5.12 -3.47
C GLY A 123 -0.39 -4.78 -4.74
N SER A 124 -0.50 -3.56 -5.26
CA SER A 124 0.21 -3.12 -6.48
C SER A 124 1.06 -1.87 -6.21
N LYS A 125 0.58 -0.68 -6.58
CA LYS A 125 1.24 0.60 -6.32
C LYS A 125 0.29 1.50 -5.56
N VAL A 126 0.75 1.97 -4.41
CA VAL A 126 -0.01 2.87 -3.54
C VAL A 126 0.85 4.00 -3.03
N ARG A 127 0.21 5.07 -2.58
CA ARG A 127 0.85 6.11 -1.77
C ARG A 127 -0.15 6.69 -0.78
N CYS A 128 0.37 7.36 0.24
CA CYS A 128 -0.46 8.17 1.14
C CYS A 128 -0.45 9.61 0.63
N GLY A 129 -1.62 10.16 0.28
CA GLY A 129 -1.76 11.55 -0.17
C GLY A 129 -1.42 12.61 0.90
N ILE A 130 -1.29 12.18 2.16
CA ILE A 130 -0.91 13.03 3.30
C ILE A 130 0.31 12.47 4.05
N TYR A 131 1.26 11.83 3.36
CA TYR A 131 2.37 11.11 4.01
C TYR A 131 3.13 11.95 5.06
N GLU A 132 3.39 13.22 4.75
CA GLU A 132 4.04 14.19 5.65
C GLU A 132 3.14 14.73 6.76
N ASN A 133 1.83 14.53 6.63
CA ASN A 133 0.80 15.00 7.55
C ASN A 133 0.06 13.83 8.21
N ARG A 134 0.71 12.65 8.29
CA ARG A 134 0.11 11.45 8.88
C ARG A 134 -0.12 11.62 10.39
N PRO A 135 -1.22 11.05 10.91
CA PRO A 135 -1.43 10.96 12.36
C PRO A 135 -0.37 10.08 13.01
N SER A 136 -0.16 10.26 14.30
CA SER A 136 0.78 9.49 15.13
C SER A 136 0.51 7.99 15.04
N ALA A 137 -0.76 7.59 15.00
CA ALA A 137 -1.18 6.19 14.82
C ALA A 137 -0.59 5.54 13.56
N CYS A 138 -0.42 6.30 12.48
CA CYS A 138 0.20 5.80 11.25
C CYS A 138 1.73 5.91 11.26
N ARG A 139 2.31 6.89 11.98
CA ARG A 139 3.77 7.06 12.07
C ARG A 139 4.42 6.04 13.00
N ASN A 140 3.75 5.74 14.11
CA ASN A 140 4.26 4.84 15.14
C ASN A 140 3.99 3.37 14.82
N PHE A 141 3.29 3.08 13.72
CA PHE A 141 3.04 1.72 13.28
C PHE A 141 4.32 1.11 12.69
N MET A 142 4.93 0.18 13.43
CA MET A 142 6.11 -0.56 12.96
C MET A 142 5.77 -1.38 11.72
N ARG A 143 6.60 -1.35 10.68
CA ARG A 143 6.38 -2.10 9.44
C ARG A 143 7.18 -3.40 9.49
N SER A 144 6.63 -4.53 9.03
CA SER A 144 7.32 -5.84 9.12
C SER A 144 8.66 -5.92 8.38
N TRP A 145 8.92 -5.02 7.44
CA TRP A 145 10.18 -4.97 6.68
C TRP A 145 11.19 -3.96 7.25
N GLU A 146 10.77 -3.16 8.24
CA GLU A 146 11.60 -2.15 8.88
C GLU A 146 12.52 -2.84 9.89
N ASN A 147 13.83 -2.64 9.74
CA ASN A 147 14.88 -3.21 10.61
C ASN A 147 14.91 -4.74 10.68
N ASP A 148 14.35 -5.44 9.69
CA ASP A 148 14.24 -6.91 9.66
C ASP A 148 13.49 -7.49 10.90
N ILE A 149 12.70 -6.65 11.59
CA ILE A 149 11.86 -7.05 12.74
C ILE A 149 10.43 -7.24 12.26
N GLY A 150 9.93 -8.45 12.43
CA GLY A 150 8.59 -8.78 11.97
C GLY A 150 7.44 -8.23 12.79
N ASN A 151 6.39 -7.72 12.13
CA ASN A 151 5.18 -7.24 12.77
C ASN A 151 3.93 -8.05 12.38
N ARG A 152 3.40 -8.82 13.34
CA ARG A 152 2.26 -9.72 13.12
C ARG A 152 1.02 -8.96 12.65
N LEU A 153 0.86 -7.69 13.03
CA LEU A 153 -0.24 -6.85 12.58
C LEU A 153 -0.11 -6.46 11.11
N CYS A 154 1.11 -6.14 10.66
CA CYS A 154 1.37 -5.83 9.26
C CYS A 154 1.16 -7.08 8.40
N ASP A 155 1.67 -8.24 8.83
CA ASP A 155 1.48 -9.51 8.12
C ASP A 155 0.02 -9.97 8.10
N LYS A 156 -0.72 -9.77 9.21
CA LYS A 156 -2.17 -10.02 9.25
C LYS A 156 -2.92 -9.15 8.24
N ALA A 157 -2.59 -7.86 8.16
CA ALA A 157 -3.20 -6.98 7.17
C ALA A 157 -2.87 -7.42 5.74
N ARG A 158 -1.63 -7.83 5.47
CA ARG A 158 -1.21 -8.38 4.17
C ARG A 158 -1.99 -9.64 3.82
N GLY A 159 -2.12 -10.58 4.76
CA GLY A 159 -2.88 -11.82 4.56
C GLY A 159 -4.36 -11.60 4.23
N ALA A 160 -4.99 -10.56 4.80
CA ALA A 160 -6.37 -10.19 4.48
C ALA A 160 -6.57 -9.78 3.01
N PHE A 161 -5.49 -9.41 2.31
CA PHE A 161 -5.48 -9.06 0.89
C PHE A 161 -4.75 -10.09 0.03
N GLY A 162 -4.49 -11.31 0.55
CA GLY A 162 -3.81 -12.37 -0.19
C GLY A 162 -2.32 -12.12 -0.45
N LEU A 163 -1.71 -11.16 0.27
CA LEU A 163 -0.29 -10.84 0.12
C LEU A 163 0.56 -11.69 1.07
N GLN A 164 1.70 -12.16 0.60
CA GLN A 164 2.65 -12.92 1.42
C GLN A 164 3.15 -12.09 2.61
N PRO A 165 3.30 -12.65 3.83
CA PRO A 165 3.91 -11.93 4.94
C PRO A 165 5.35 -11.53 4.60
N PHE A 166 5.85 -10.46 5.22
CA PHE A 166 7.28 -10.12 5.09
C PHE A 166 8.14 -10.91 6.07
N SER A 167 7.57 -11.23 7.23
CA SER A 167 8.32 -11.85 8.31
C SER A 167 8.21 -13.37 8.25
N GLN A 168 9.36 -14.01 8.46
CA GLN A 168 9.46 -15.43 8.78
C GLN A 168 9.84 -15.47 10.26
N TYR A 169 8.87 -15.77 11.12
CA TYR A 169 9.06 -15.82 12.58
C TYR A 169 9.85 -17.04 13.02
#